data_AF-A0A2E3P448-F1
#
_entry.id   AF-A0A2E3P448-F1
#
_cell.length_a   1.000
_cell.length_b   1.000
_cell.length_c   1.000
_cell.angle_alpha   90.00
_cell.angle_beta   90.00
_cell.angle_gamma   90.00
#
_symmetry.space_group_name_H-M   'P 1'
#
loop_
_entity.id
_entity.type
_entity.pdbx_description
1 polymer ?
#
loop_
_entity_poly.entity_id
_entity_poly.type
_entity_poly.pdbx_seq_one_letter_code
_entity_poly.pdbx_strand_id
1 'polypeptide(L)'
;MITVVVNFDLPPGTTLADATARFQDSSQKYLGAPGLLRKFYLYNAETMTGGGAYVFGTRAEADALLNDAWVASITERYGSPPRLTYFESPVVVDNVAGEIIG
;
A
#
# COMPACT_ATOMS: atom_id res chain seq x y z
N MET A 1 13.34 -9.24 0.32
CA MET A 1 12.40 -8.09 0.40
C MET A 1 11.13 -8.52 1.10
N ILE A 2 10.31 -7.57 1.55
CA ILE A 2 9.00 -7.82 2.15
C ILE A 2 7.90 -7.17 1.31
N THR A 3 6.89 -7.93 0.93
CA THR A 3 5.66 -7.38 0.35
C THR A 3 4.59 -7.30 1.43
N VAL A 4 3.97 -6.14 1.58
CA VAL A 4 2.82 -5.96 2.47
C VAL A 4 1.61 -5.57 1.63
N VAL A 5 0.55 -6.37 1.71
CA VAL A 5 -0.75 -6.00 1.15
C VAL A 5 -1.57 -5.37 2.26
N VAL A 6 -1.96 -4.12 2.04
CA VAL A 6 -2.82 -3.34 2.94
C VAL A 6 -4.17 -3.18 2.26
N ASN A 7 -5.25 -3.54 2.95
CA ASN A 7 -6.61 -3.29 2.49
C ASN A 7 -7.44 -2.55 3.53
N PHE A 8 -8.32 -1.68 3.08
CA PHE A 8 -9.34 -1.01 3.90
C PHE A 8 -10.64 -0.91 3.11
N ASP A 9 -11.74 -0.76 3.82
CA ASP A 9 -13.06 -0.70 3.21
C ASP A 9 -13.31 0.72 2.69
N LEU A 10 -13.88 0.83 1.49
CA LEU A 10 -14.24 2.11 0.88
C LEU A 10 -15.72 2.39 1.11
N PRO A 11 -16.12 3.66 1.22
CA PRO A 11 -17.53 4.04 1.26
C PRO A 11 -18.29 3.49 0.04
N PRO A 12 -19.49 2.91 0.21
CA PRO A 12 -20.29 2.40 -0.89
C PRO A 12 -20.46 3.42 -2.01
N GLY A 13 -20.33 2.97 -3.27
CA GLY A 13 -20.44 3.85 -4.44
C GLY A 13 -19.21 4.71 -4.75
N THR A 14 -18.13 4.60 -3.97
CA THR A 14 -16.82 5.18 -4.34
C THR A 14 -16.43 4.67 -5.72
N THR A 15 -16.21 5.58 -6.67
CA THR A 15 -15.79 5.22 -8.03
C THR A 15 -14.27 5.05 -8.12
N LEU A 16 -13.79 4.47 -9.22
CA LEU A 16 -12.36 4.43 -9.52
C LEU A 16 -11.76 5.85 -9.59
N ALA A 17 -12.50 6.82 -10.12
CA ALA A 17 -12.04 8.21 -10.20
C ALA A 17 -11.89 8.83 -8.79
N ASP A 18 -12.88 8.63 -7.92
CA ASP A 18 -12.83 9.09 -6.52
C ASP A 18 -11.65 8.45 -5.77
N ALA A 19 -11.47 7.15 -5.92
CA ALA A 19 -10.35 6.41 -5.34
C ALA A 19 -9.01 6.96 -5.86
N THR A 20 -8.88 7.14 -7.17
CA THR A 20 -7.67 7.66 -7.81
C THR A 20 -7.30 9.04 -7.27
N ALA A 21 -8.25 9.96 -7.19
CA ALA A 21 -8.00 11.31 -6.66
C ALA A 21 -7.50 11.26 -5.21
N ARG A 22 -8.15 10.46 -4.36
CA ARG A 22 -7.73 10.26 -2.95
C ARG A 22 -6.32 9.63 -2.86
N PHE A 23 -6.02 8.68 -3.73
CA PHE A 23 -4.73 7.99 -3.74
C PHE A 23 -3.59 8.92 -4.18
N GLN A 24 -3.83 9.74 -5.20
CA GLN A 24 -2.88 10.76 -5.66
C GLN A 24 -2.57 11.77 -4.56
N ASP A 25 -3.57 12.29 -3.85
CA ASP A 25 -3.38 13.20 -2.71
C ASP A 25 -2.47 12.59 -1.63
N SER A 26 -2.69 11.31 -1.32
CA SER A 26 -1.86 10.59 -0.35
C SER A 26 -0.50 10.12 -0.88
N SER A 27 -0.23 10.19 -2.19
CA SER A 27 0.94 9.55 -2.80
C SER A 27 2.25 10.24 -2.47
N GLN A 28 2.24 11.56 -2.38
CA GLN A 28 3.45 12.36 -2.17
C GLN A 28 4.19 11.98 -0.87
N LYS A 29 3.47 11.56 0.17
CA LYS A 29 4.08 11.18 1.46
C LYS A 29 4.90 9.89 1.41
N TYR A 30 4.73 9.07 0.37
CA TYR A 30 5.48 7.82 0.20
C TYR A 30 6.68 7.97 -0.74
N LEU A 31 6.73 9.06 -1.51
CA LEU A 31 7.87 9.34 -2.36
C LEU A 31 9.10 9.64 -1.49
N GLY A 32 10.16 8.84 -1.65
CA GLY A 32 11.39 8.95 -0.85
C GLY A 32 11.28 8.40 0.58
N ALA A 33 10.20 7.67 0.91
CA ALA A 33 10.08 7.05 2.22
C ALA A 33 11.18 5.99 2.43
N PRO A 34 11.94 6.03 3.55
CA PRO A 34 13.04 5.10 3.79
C PRO A 34 12.61 3.63 3.71
N GLY A 35 13.38 2.83 2.97
CA GLY A 35 13.16 1.40 2.82
C GLY A 35 11.98 0.98 1.92
N LEU A 36 11.11 1.91 1.51
CA LEU A 36 10.02 1.65 0.58
C LEU A 36 10.54 1.65 -0.86
N LEU A 37 10.55 0.47 -1.49
CA LEU A 37 11.07 0.27 -2.85
C LEU A 37 10.00 0.53 -3.90
N ARG A 38 8.78 0.01 -3.69
CA ARG A 38 7.65 0.17 -4.62
C ARG A 38 6.34 0.25 -3.84
N LYS A 39 5.37 0.98 -4.39
CA LYS A 39 3.99 0.98 -3.89
C LYS A 39 3.00 1.02 -5.06
N PHE A 40 2.04 0.11 -5.04
CA PHE A 40 0.89 0.10 -5.94
C PHE A 40 -0.36 0.44 -5.15
N TYR A 41 -1.20 1.33 -5.66
CA TYR A 41 -2.53 1.57 -5.09
C TYR A 41 -3.50 0.52 -5.61
N LEU A 42 -4.36 0.02 -4.71
CA LEU A 42 -5.32 -1.03 -5.02
C LEU A 42 -6.74 -0.49 -4.90
N TYR A 43 -7.60 -0.86 -5.84
CA TYR A 43 -9.03 -0.57 -5.82
C TYR A 43 -9.78 -1.76 -6.41
N ASN A 44 -10.84 -2.19 -5.73
CA ASN A 44 -11.76 -3.21 -6.19
C ASN A 44 -13.19 -2.68 -6.02
N ALA A 45 -13.89 -2.48 -7.14
CA ALA A 45 -15.25 -1.97 -7.17
C ALA A 45 -16.28 -2.99 -6.65
N GLU A 46 -16.07 -4.29 -6.88
CA GLU A 46 -17.02 -5.34 -6.52
C GLU A 46 -17.09 -5.53 -5.01
N THR A 47 -15.94 -5.46 -4.35
CA THR A 47 -15.82 -5.63 -2.89
C THR A 47 -15.73 -4.31 -2.14
N MET A 48 -15.79 -3.18 -2.84
CA MET A 48 -15.55 -1.84 -2.30
C MET A 48 -14.29 -1.78 -1.43
N THR A 49 -13.20 -2.38 -1.91
CA THR A 49 -11.94 -2.44 -1.17
C THR A 49 -10.91 -1.50 -1.80
N GLY A 50 -10.29 -0.67 -0.97
CA GLY A 50 -9.12 0.14 -1.31
C GLY A 50 -7.86 -0.41 -0.65
N GLY A 51 -6.70 0.11 -1.00
CA GLY A 51 -5.47 -0.36 -0.37
C GLY A 51 -4.18 0.03 -1.06
N GLY A 52 -3.13 -0.71 -0.69
CA GLY A 52 -1.86 -0.68 -1.40
C GLY A 52 -1.07 -1.96 -1.24
N ALA A 53 -0.30 -2.33 -2.27
CA ALA A 53 0.76 -3.30 -2.17
C ALA A 53 2.10 -2.55 -2.05
N TYR A 54 2.81 -2.79 -0.96
CA TYR A 54 4.08 -2.13 -0.63
C TYR A 54 5.20 -3.15 -0.72
N VAL A 55 6.33 -2.77 -1.28
CA VAL A 55 7.55 -3.59 -1.32
C VAL A 55 8.63 -2.86 -0.55
N PHE A 56 9.19 -3.50 0.48
CA PHE A 56 10.24 -2.98 1.33
C PHE A 56 11.52 -3.82 1.22
N GLY A 57 12.68 -3.23 1.51
CA GLY A 57 13.94 -3.96 1.59
C GLY A 57 13.91 -5.04 2.68
N THR A 58 13.43 -4.68 3.86
CA THR A 58 13.42 -5.52 5.06
C THR A 58 12.10 -5.43 5.83
N ARG A 59 11.91 -6.37 6.77
CA ARG A 59 10.74 -6.35 7.68
C ARG A 59 10.76 -5.16 8.62
N ALA A 60 11.93 -4.80 9.14
CA ALA A 60 12.07 -3.67 10.04
C ALA A 60 11.68 -2.34 9.37
N GLU A 61 12.03 -2.14 8.09
CA GLU A 61 11.61 -0.96 7.33
C GLU A 61 10.10 -0.92 7.09
N ALA A 62 9.49 -2.08 6.81
CA ALA A 62 8.04 -2.18 6.67
C ALA A 62 7.33 -1.81 7.98
N ASP A 63 7.79 -2.34 9.12
CA ASP A 63 7.20 -2.07 10.43
C ASP A 63 7.44 -0.62 10.88
N ALA A 64 8.58 -0.02 10.53
CA ALA A 64 8.88 1.38 10.82
C ALA A 64 7.91 2.34 10.10
N LEU A 65 7.55 2.05 8.85
CA LEU A 65 6.60 2.87 8.09
C LEU A 65 5.14 2.56 8.46
N LEU A 66 4.78 1.28 8.54
CA LEU A 66 3.42 0.79 8.78
C LEU A 66 3.13 0.63 10.29
N ASN A 67 3.63 1.56 11.09
CA ASN A 67 3.49 1.56 12.55
C ASN A 67 2.07 1.97 13.01
N ASP A 68 1.84 1.93 14.33
CA ASP A 68 0.54 2.24 14.93
C ASP A 68 0.02 3.64 14.60
N ALA A 69 0.90 4.64 14.50
CA ALA A 69 0.50 6.00 14.13
C ALA A 69 0.04 6.07 12.67
N TRP A 70 0.70 5.32 11.78
CA TRP A 70 0.26 5.17 10.40
C TRP A 70 -1.09 4.45 10.33
N VAL A 71 -1.27 3.34 11.05
CA VAL A 71 -2.54 2.59 11.14
C VAL A 71 -3.67 3.51 11.64
N ALA A 72 -3.42 4.31 12.67
CA ALA A 72 -4.38 5.28 13.18
C ALA A 72 -4.76 6.31 12.11
N SER A 73 -3.79 6.84 11.36
CA SER A 73 -4.06 7.82 10.28
C SER A 73 -4.89 7.25 9.13
N ILE A 74 -4.74 5.95 8.83
CA ILE A 74 -5.57 5.26 7.82
C ILE A 74 -6.96 5.01 8.38
N THR A 75 -7.05 4.58 9.64
CA THR A 75 -8.32 4.38 10.36
C THR A 75 -9.15 5.66 10.40
N GLU A 76 -8.54 6.81 10.71
CA GLU A 76 -9.21 8.11 10.72
C GLU A 76 -9.72 8.49 9.32
N ARG A 77 -8.93 8.24 8.28
CA ARG A 77 -9.30 8.58 6.89
C ARG A 77 -10.43 7.72 6.33
N TYR A 78 -10.45 6.43 6.66
CA TYR A 78 -11.36 5.45 6.02
C TYR A 78 -12.41 4.85 6.96
N GLY A 79 -12.38 5.17 8.25
CA GLY A 79 -13.38 4.78 9.24
C GLY A 79 -13.19 3.39 9.84
N SER A 80 -12.28 2.57 9.32
CA SER A 80 -11.93 1.26 9.88
C SER A 80 -10.42 0.99 9.80
N PRO A 81 -9.87 0.21 10.74
CA PRO A 81 -8.46 -0.12 10.71
C PRO A 81 -8.12 -0.95 9.46
N PRO A 82 -7.00 -0.65 8.78
CA PRO A 82 -6.58 -1.45 7.63
C PRO A 82 -6.19 -2.87 8.05
N ARG A 83 -6.40 -3.81 7.14
CA ARG A 83 -5.92 -5.20 7.21
C ARG A 83 -4.56 -5.29 6.53
N LEU A 84 -3.54 -5.78 7.23
CA LEU A 84 -2.18 -5.90 6.73
C LEU A 84 -1.79 -7.39 6.63
N THR A 85 -1.32 -7.81 5.46
CA THR A 85 -0.79 -9.16 5.23
C THR A 85 0.64 -9.06 4.73
N TYR A 86 1.57 -9.74 5.41
CA TYR A 86 3.00 -9.68 5.14
C TYR A 86 3.46 -10.94 4.42
N PHE A 87 4.36 -10.76 3.44
CA PHE A 87 4.95 -11.83 2.66
C PHE A 87 6.46 -11.62 2.53
N GLU A 88 7.24 -12.68 2.70
CA GLU A 88 8.60 -12.71 2.18
C GLU A 88 8.55 -12.70 0.65
N SER A 89 9.34 -11.82 0.03
CA SER A 89 9.41 -11.68 -1.42
C SER A 89 10.87 -11.84 -1.84
N PRO A 90 11.32 -13.09 -2.06
CA PRO A 90 12.71 -13.38 -2.39
C PRO A 90 13.05 -13.09 -3.86
N VAL A 91 12.05 -12.91 -4.73
CA VAL A 91 12.27 -12.60 -6.15
C VAL A 91 11.19 -11.63 -6.64
N VAL A 92 11.60 -10.60 -7.38
CA VAL A 92 10.70 -9.66 -8.09
C VAL A 92 11.10 -9.61 -9.55
N VAL A 93 10.11 -9.75 -10.44
CA VAL A 93 10.28 -9.58 -11.88
C VAL A 93 9.69 -8.22 -12.27
N ASP A 94 10.51 -7.34 -12.82
CA ASP A 94 10.09 -6.03 -13.32
C ASP A 94 10.34 -5.93 -14.83
N ASN A 95 9.30 -6.15 -15.62
CA ASN A 95 9.38 -6.09 -17.08
C ASN A 95 9.50 -4.65 -17.61
N VAL A 96 9.18 -3.62 -16.82
CA VAL A 96 9.29 -2.22 -17.25
C VAL A 96 10.74 -1.78 -17.19
N ALA A 97 11.44 -2.16 -16.13
CA ALA A 97 12.88 -1.94 -15.98
C ALA A 97 13.72 -3.04 -16.68
N GLY A 98 13.13 -4.18 -17.02
CA GLY A 98 13.83 -5.31 -17.64
C GLY A 98 14.74 -6.05 -16.67
N GLU A 99 14.36 -6.14 -15.39
CA GLU A 99 15.20 -6.67 -14.32
C GLU A 99 14.52 -7.77 -13.49
N ILE A 100 15.34 -8.60 -12.87
CA ILE A 100 14.93 -9.52 -11.80
C ILE A 100 15.73 -9.13 -10.54
N ILE A 101 15.02 -8.86 -9.45
CA ILE A 101 15.61 -8.54 -8.15
C ILE A 101 15.50 -9.77 -7.24
N GLY A 102 16.62 -10.20 -6.65
CA GLY A 102 16.70 -11.27 -5.64
C GLY A 102 16.93 -10.75 -4.24
#